data_AF-K2FCC4-F1
#
_entry.id   AF-K2FCC4-F1
#
_cell.length_a   1.000
_cell.length_b   1.000
_cell.length_c   1.000
_cell.angle_alpha   90.00
_cell.angle_beta   90.00
_cell.angle_gamma   90.00
#
_symmetry.space_group_name_H-M   'P 1'
#
loop_
_entity.id
_entity.type
_entity.pdbx_description
1 polymer ?
#
loop_
_entity_poly.entity_id
_entity_poly.type
_entity_poly.pdbx_seq_one_letter_code
_entity_poly.pdbx_strand_id
1 'polypeptide(L)'
;MNIKQILNSYNLSNLTVATLGSHSALDVCRGAKNLGFKTLVITEKGREKTYEKYYKTDGKLGCVDETITLDKFSDLLKPEVQKQLLDRNSIFVPNRSFEAYLNFNYEAIEKDFNVPLFGNRQLLKIEERGRAENQYYLLEKSGIKYPKQFKDPKEIDRLCLIKVQEKKRVFERAFFLAENYSNYQKQVDEKLKQGVFTEEQLKQAVIEEFVVGVQVNFNFFYSLISNRLELLGTDMRRQTNIEGLLRIPSSYQSEISKKINIKYEEAGHIAVTVLESMLEKAFELGERFVKTSQELFAPGIIGPFALQSIITAGPPKKDIVVIDISPRMPGSPGISSTPYGNYLYGQPISVGKRVAMEIKEAIKLNSFDKILS
;
A
#
# COMPACT_ATOMS: atom_id res chain seq x y z
N MET A 1 -2.81 -20.68 13.69
CA MET A 1 -3.31 -21.35 12.46
C MET A 1 -2.26 -22.31 11.92
N ASN A 2 -2.62 -23.55 11.58
CA ASN A 2 -1.70 -24.47 10.90
C ASN A 2 -2.03 -24.46 9.39
N ILE A 3 -1.31 -23.63 8.63
CA ILE A 3 -1.52 -23.47 7.18
C ILE A 3 -1.45 -24.81 6.46
N LYS A 4 -0.48 -25.67 6.80
CA LYS A 4 -0.32 -26.98 6.15
C LYS A 4 -1.54 -27.87 6.32
N GLN A 5 -2.15 -27.89 7.51
CA GLN A 5 -3.38 -28.65 7.74
C GLN A 5 -4.55 -28.10 6.91
N ILE A 6 -4.70 -26.78 6.80
CA ILE A 6 -5.74 -26.16 5.97
C ILE A 6 -5.50 -26.52 4.50
N LEU A 7 -4.28 -26.35 4.00
CA LEU A 7 -3.92 -26.64 2.62
C LEU A 7 -4.08 -28.13 2.25
N ASN A 8 -3.88 -29.05 3.18
CA ASN A 8 -4.13 -30.47 2.96
C ASN A 8 -5.63 -30.77 2.74
N SER A 9 -6.52 -29.92 3.25
CA SER A 9 -7.96 -30.02 2.98
C SER A 9 -8.40 -29.31 1.70
N TYR A 10 -7.53 -28.49 1.10
CA TYR A 10 -7.86 -27.71 -0.08
C TYR A 10 -7.79 -28.55 -1.36
N ASN A 11 -8.77 -28.36 -2.24
CA ASN A 11 -8.64 -28.79 -3.62
C ASN A 11 -7.83 -27.76 -4.41
N LEU A 12 -6.52 -28.01 -4.57
CA LEU A 12 -5.61 -27.10 -5.28
C LEU A 12 -5.94 -26.90 -6.77
N SER A 13 -6.72 -27.79 -7.39
CA SER A 13 -7.19 -27.60 -8.77
C SER A 13 -8.41 -26.68 -8.89
N ASN A 14 -9.00 -26.28 -7.76
CA ASN A 14 -10.21 -25.46 -7.69
C ASN A 14 -10.07 -24.37 -6.60
N LEU A 15 -8.94 -23.65 -6.62
CA LEU A 15 -8.69 -22.52 -5.74
C LEU A 15 -9.50 -21.29 -6.15
N THR A 16 -9.86 -20.50 -5.14
CA THR A 16 -10.49 -19.20 -5.31
C THR A 16 -9.54 -18.11 -4.82
N VAL A 17 -9.26 -17.09 -5.63
CA VAL A 17 -8.52 -15.91 -5.18
C VAL A 17 -9.52 -14.90 -4.63
N ALA A 18 -9.43 -14.65 -3.33
CA ALA A 18 -10.32 -13.77 -2.60
C ALA A 18 -9.62 -12.46 -2.21
N THR A 19 -10.37 -11.36 -2.14
CA THR A 19 -9.86 -10.06 -1.68
C THR A 19 -10.99 -9.21 -1.11
N LEU A 20 -10.67 -8.27 -0.22
CA LEU A 20 -11.62 -7.25 0.21
C LEU A 20 -11.91 -6.27 -0.93
N GLY A 21 -13.19 -5.95 -1.14
CA GLY A 21 -13.76 -5.14 -2.21
C GLY A 21 -13.48 -3.65 -2.09
N SER A 22 -12.21 -3.27 -2.14
CA SER A 22 -11.74 -1.89 -2.27
C SER A 22 -10.27 -1.89 -2.74
N HIS A 23 -9.68 -0.69 -2.88
CA HIS A 23 -8.27 -0.44 -3.18
C HIS A 23 -7.75 -1.03 -4.51
N SER A 24 -7.58 -2.36 -4.58
CA SER A 24 -6.99 -3.06 -5.74
C SER A 24 -7.72 -4.36 -6.11
N ALA A 25 -8.94 -4.57 -5.59
CA ALA A 25 -9.70 -5.80 -5.79
C ALA A 25 -9.89 -6.19 -7.26
N LEU A 26 -10.19 -5.22 -8.14
CA LEU A 26 -10.39 -5.49 -9.57
C LEU A 26 -9.11 -5.97 -10.26
N ASP A 27 -7.94 -5.46 -9.87
CA ASP A 27 -6.66 -5.94 -10.43
C ASP A 27 -6.37 -7.37 -9.98
N VAL A 28 -6.56 -7.66 -8.68
CA VAL A 28 -6.44 -9.02 -8.13
C VAL A 28 -7.34 -9.98 -8.89
N CYS A 29 -8.63 -9.66 -9.02
CA CYS A 29 -9.61 -10.52 -9.69
C CYS A 29 -9.29 -10.70 -11.18
N ARG A 30 -8.99 -9.62 -11.91
CA ARG A 30 -8.62 -9.73 -13.34
C ARG A 30 -7.37 -10.57 -13.53
N GLY A 31 -6.35 -10.38 -12.70
CA GLY A 31 -5.11 -11.16 -12.73
C GLY A 31 -5.33 -12.65 -12.48
N ALA A 32 -6.08 -12.97 -11.42
CA ALA A 32 -6.45 -14.34 -11.05
C ALA A 32 -7.26 -15.04 -12.15
N LYS A 33 -8.30 -14.37 -12.67
CA LYS A 33 -9.16 -14.93 -13.71
C LYS A 33 -8.40 -15.22 -15.00
N ASN A 34 -7.46 -14.35 -15.40
CA ASN A 34 -6.62 -14.57 -16.58
C ASN A 34 -5.76 -15.85 -16.47
N LEU A 35 -5.50 -16.32 -15.25
CA LEU A 35 -4.70 -17.52 -14.97
C LEU A 35 -5.55 -18.77 -14.70
N GLY A 36 -6.88 -18.63 -14.74
CA GLY A 36 -7.86 -19.70 -14.59
C GLY A 36 -8.39 -19.90 -13.16
N PHE A 37 -8.07 -19.01 -12.23
CA PHE A 37 -8.62 -19.08 -10.87
C PHE A 37 -10.05 -18.55 -10.82
N LYS A 38 -10.85 -19.10 -9.90
CA LYS A 38 -12.10 -18.46 -9.47
C LYS A 38 -11.78 -17.21 -8.66
N THR A 39 -12.68 -16.25 -8.66
CA THR A 39 -12.48 -14.95 -8.01
C THR A 39 -13.63 -14.63 -7.08
N LEU A 40 -13.30 -14.15 -5.88
CA LEU A 40 -14.28 -13.77 -4.87
C LEU A 40 -13.96 -12.40 -4.28
N VAL A 41 -14.95 -11.53 -4.20
CA VAL A 41 -14.81 -10.22 -3.55
C VAL A 41 -15.67 -10.14 -2.31
N ILE A 42 -15.06 -9.84 -1.16
CA ILE A 42 -15.78 -9.55 0.08
C ILE A 42 -16.21 -8.09 0.02
N THR A 43 -17.49 -7.81 0.15
CA THR A 43 -18.08 -6.47 0.05
C THR A 43 -18.78 -6.10 1.36
N GLU A 44 -19.14 -4.83 1.49
CA GLU A 44 -19.96 -4.31 2.58
C GLU A 44 -21.24 -3.74 1.96
N LYS A 45 -22.38 -3.86 2.64
CA LYS A 45 -23.67 -3.36 2.15
C LYS A 45 -23.58 -1.90 1.70
N GLY A 46 -24.05 -1.62 0.49
CA GLY A 46 -23.96 -0.32 -0.18
C GLY A 46 -22.69 -0.13 -1.02
N ARG A 47 -21.75 -1.08 -1.00
CA ARG A 47 -20.45 -1.01 -1.71
C ARG A 47 -20.21 -2.18 -2.66
N GLU A 48 -21.22 -3.02 -2.87
CA GLU A 48 -21.16 -4.25 -3.66
C GLU A 48 -21.36 -4.04 -5.17
N LYS A 49 -22.08 -2.99 -5.58
CA LYS A 49 -22.53 -2.79 -6.97
C LYS A 49 -21.41 -2.81 -8.02
N THR A 50 -20.22 -2.29 -7.68
CA THR A 50 -19.03 -2.37 -8.54
C THR A 50 -18.74 -3.81 -8.94
N TYR A 51 -18.78 -4.72 -7.97
CA TYR A 51 -18.37 -6.11 -8.13
C TYR A 51 -19.52 -7.01 -8.57
N GLU A 52 -20.74 -6.81 -8.03
CA GLU A 52 -21.91 -7.64 -8.31
C GLU A 52 -22.62 -7.30 -9.62
N LYS A 53 -22.42 -6.09 -10.16
CA LYS A 53 -23.07 -5.64 -11.40
C LYS A 53 -22.08 -5.31 -12.50
N TYR A 54 -21.18 -4.36 -12.26
CA TYR A 54 -20.37 -3.79 -13.35
C TYR A 54 -19.17 -4.65 -13.76
N TYR A 55 -18.57 -5.36 -12.81
CA TYR A 55 -17.42 -6.24 -13.05
C TYR A 55 -17.72 -7.72 -12.79
N LYS A 56 -18.99 -8.07 -12.56
CA LYS A 56 -19.43 -9.45 -12.42
C LYS A 56 -19.13 -10.23 -13.70
N THR A 57 -18.67 -11.45 -13.52
CA THR A 57 -18.40 -12.38 -14.61
C THR A 57 -19.69 -12.73 -15.36
N ASP A 58 -19.63 -12.59 -16.68
CA ASP A 58 -20.61 -13.14 -17.62
C ASP A 58 -19.87 -13.68 -18.85
N GLY A 59 -19.69 -15.01 -18.90
CA GLY A 59 -18.83 -15.67 -19.88
C GLY A 59 -17.39 -15.14 -19.85
N LYS A 60 -16.99 -14.42 -20.91
CA LYS A 60 -15.65 -13.79 -21.03
C LYS A 60 -15.60 -12.35 -20.49
N LEU A 61 -16.75 -11.73 -20.23
CA LEU A 61 -16.84 -10.37 -19.67
C LEU A 61 -16.74 -10.41 -18.14
N GLY A 62 -16.29 -9.29 -17.57
CA GLY A 62 -16.11 -9.17 -16.12
C GLY A 62 -14.92 -9.95 -15.57
N CYS A 63 -14.68 -9.78 -14.28
CA CYS A 63 -13.59 -10.45 -13.56
C CYS A 63 -13.95 -10.96 -12.17
N VAL A 64 -15.17 -10.74 -11.69
CA VAL A 64 -15.62 -11.15 -10.35
C VAL A 64 -16.65 -12.26 -10.48
N ASP A 65 -16.29 -13.48 -10.07
CA ASP A 65 -17.18 -14.64 -10.17
C ASP A 65 -18.21 -14.66 -9.03
N GLU A 66 -17.76 -14.40 -7.81
CA GLU A 66 -18.60 -14.43 -6.60
C GLU A 66 -18.36 -13.20 -5.70
N THR A 67 -19.36 -12.86 -4.90
CA THR A 67 -19.26 -11.88 -3.82
C THR A 67 -19.79 -12.45 -2.50
N ILE A 68 -19.23 -11.97 -1.39
CA ILE A 68 -19.79 -12.16 -0.06
C ILE A 68 -20.04 -10.76 0.51
N THR A 69 -21.30 -10.34 0.57
CA THR A 69 -21.69 -9.02 1.10
C THR A 69 -21.95 -9.10 2.60
N LEU A 70 -21.12 -8.39 3.37
CA LEU A 70 -21.18 -8.29 4.83
C LEU A 70 -21.95 -7.05 5.28
N ASP A 71 -22.45 -7.05 6.52
CA ASP A 71 -23.02 -5.84 7.15
C ASP A 71 -21.93 -4.79 7.41
N LYS A 72 -20.77 -5.24 7.88
CA LYS A 72 -19.56 -4.44 8.05
C LYS A 72 -18.35 -5.25 7.60
N PHE A 73 -17.35 -4.61 7.03
CA PHE A 73 -16.09 -5.28 6.67
C PHE A 73 -15.41 -5.97 7.86
N SER A 74 -15.56 -5.46 9.09
CA SER A 74 -15.07 -6.09 10.31
C SER A 74 -15.64 -7.50 10.56
N ASP A 75 -16.80 -7.80 9.99
CA ASP A 75 -17.43 -9.12 10.11
C ASP A 75 -16.66 -10.21 9.37
N LEU A 76 -15.66 -9.85 8.55
CA LEU A 76 -14.73 -10.79 7.94
C LEU A 76 -14.03 -11.68 8.97
N LEU A 77 -13.86 -11.22 10.21
CA LEU A 77 -13.27 -11.98 11.30
C LEU A 77 -14.24 -12.99 11.94
N LYS A 78 -15.55 -12.96 11.61
CA LYS A 78 -16.50 -13.90 12.20
C LYS A 78 -16.27 -15.33 11.69
N PRO A 79 -16.30 -16.37 12.56
CA PRO A 79 -16.00 -17.75 12.17
C PRO A 79 -16.84 -18.26 10.99
N GLU A 80 -18.11 -17.90 10.91
CA GLU A 80 -19.02 -18.32 9.84
C GLU A 80 -18.68 -17.69 8.48
N VAL A 81 -18.13 -16.48 8.45
CA VAL A 81 -17.68 -15.82 7.21
C VAL A 81 -16.38 -16.47 6.74
N GLN A 82 -15.45 -16.71 7.67
CA GLN A 82 -14.19 -17.38 7.36
C GLN A 82 -14.41 -18.82 6.89
N LYS A 83 -15.37 -19.54 7.49
CA LYS A 83 -15.76 -20.88 7.03
C LYS A 83 -16.20 -20.86 5.56
N GLN A 84 -17.00 -19.87 5.15
CA GLN A 84 -17.41 -19.73 3.75
C GLN A 84 -16.22 -19.54 2.79
N LEU A 85 -15.17 -18.84 3.22
CA LEU A 85 -13.94 -18.66 2.44
C LEU A 85 -13.13 -19.97 2.39
N LEU A 86 -12.98 -20.66 3.53
CA LEU A 86 -12.28 -21.94 3.62
C LEU A 86 -12.96 -23.02 2.76
N ASP A 87 -14.29 -23.13 2.80
CA ASP A 87 -15.08 -24.07 2.01
C ASP A 87 -14.91 -23.84 0.49
N ARG A 88 -14.48 -22.64 0.08
CA ARG A 88 -14.18 -22.27 -1.32
C ARG A 88 -12.72 -22.43 -1.72
N ASN A 89 -11.90 -23.04 -0.85
CA ASN A 89 -10.45 -23.13 -1.04
C ASN A 89 -9.82 -21.75 -1.29
N SER A 90 -10.25 -20.73 -0.53
CA SER A 90 -9.89 -19.34 -0.81
C SER A 90 -8.47 -19.01 -0.36
N ILE A 91 -7.73 -18.33 -1.23
CA ILE A 91 -6.49 -17.64 -0.90
C ILE A 91 -6.78 -16.16 -0.85
N PHE A 92 -6.59 -15.55 0.32
CA PHE A 92 -6.87 -14.13 0.53
C PHE A 92 -5.67 -13.29 0.14
N VAL A 93 -5.85 -12.34 -0.78
CA VAL A 93 -4.82 -11.39 -1.18
C VAL A 93 -5.07 -10.06 -0.45
N PRO A 94 -4.19 -9.65 0.48
CA PRO A 94 -4.40 -8.45 1.28
C PRO A 94 -4.14 -7.18 0.44
N ASN A 95 -4.95 -6.17 0.71
CA ASN A 95 -4.79 -4.80 0.22
C ASN A 95 -4.99 -3.83 1.39
N ARG A 96 -4.71 -2.52 1.21
CA ARG A 96 -4.78 -1.55 2.33
C ARG A 96 -6.13 -1.52 3.04
N SER A 97 -7.21 -1.74 2.30
CA SER A 97 -8.56 -1.71 2.86
C SER A 97 -8.84 -2.87 3.81
N PHE A 98 -8.14 -3.99 3.67
CA PHE A 98 -8.16 -5.07 4.66
C PHE A 98 -7.71 -4.56 6.03
N GLU A 99 -6.59 -3.85 6.09
CA GLU A 99 -6.08 -3.30 7.35
C GLU A 99 -6.97 -2.17 7.86
N ALA A 100 -7.36 -1.23 6.99
CA ALA A 100 -8.12 -0.05 7.39
C ALA A 100 -9.53 -0.39 7.89
N TYR A 101 -10.25 -1.30 7.23
CA TYR A 101 -11.61 -1.66 7.62
C TYR A 101 -11.67 -2.71 8.74
N LEU A 102 -10.54 -3.33 9.09
CA LEU A 102 -10.34 -4.01 10.37
C LEU A 102 -9.80 -3.08 11.45
N ASN A 103 -9.94 -1.76 11.25
CA ASN A 103 -9.55 -0.70 12.19
C ASN A 103 -8.08 -0.73 12.59
N PHE A 104 -7.20 -1.19 11.70
CA PHE A 104 -5.78 -1.41 11.98
C PHE A 104 -5.52 -2.32 13.19
N ASN A 105 -6.46 -3.23 13.49
CA ASN A 105 -6.26 -4.23 14.54
C ASN A 105 -5.40 -5.38 14.01
N TYR A 106 -4.08 -5.15 13.99
CA TYR A 106 -3.13 -6.14 13.48
C TYR A 106 -3.08 -7.41 14.35
N GLU A 107 -3.40 -7.32 15.65
CA GLU A 107 -3.52 -8.50 16.50
C GLU A 107 -4.64 -9.42 16.04
N ALA A 108 -5.82 -8.87 15.74
CA ALA A 108 -6.94 -9.63 15.21
C ALA A 108 -6.65 -10.19 13.80
N ILE A 109 -5.95 -9.42 12.95
CA ILE A 109 -5.48 -9.93 11.65
C ILE A 109 -4.54 -11.13 11.86
N GLU A 110 -3.58 -11.03 12.78
CA GLU A 110 -2.60 -12.09 13.03
C GLU A 110 -3.25 -13.35 13.64
N LYS A 111 -4.14 -13.18 14.62
CA LYS A 111 -4.65 -14.27 15.46
C LYS A 111 -6.03 -14.80 15.04
N ASP A 112 -6.92 -13.93 14.58
CA ASP A 112 -8.34 -14.27 14.38
C ASP A 112 -8.69 -14.56 12.92
N PHE A 113 -7.93 -14.01 11.95
CA PHE A 113 -8.13 -14.29 10.53
C PHE A 113 -7.45 -15.62 10.11
N ASN A 114 -8.22 -16.68 10.00
CA ASN A 114 -7.77 -18.06 9.77
C ASN A 114 -7.87 -18.55 8.32
N VAL A 115 -8.03 -17.65 7.34
CA VAL A 115 -7.98 -17.99 5.91
C VAL A 115 -6.54 -17.85 5.42
N PRO A 116 -6.01 -18.77 4.58
CA PRO A 116 -4.66 -18.64 4.02
C PRO A 116 -4.48 -17.30 3.30
N LEU A 117 -3.49 -16.51 3.76
CA LEU A 117 -3.23 -15.17 3.26
C LEU A 117 -1.98 -15.19 2.37
N PHE A 118 -2.09 -14.72 1.13
CA PHE A 118 -0.93 -14.54 0.27
C PHE A 118 -0.07 -13.38 0.78
N GLY A 119 1.21 -13.64 1.03
CA GLY A 119 2.11 -12.65 1.60
C GLY A 119 2.56 -13.02 3.01
N ASN A 120 3.26 -12.09 3.66
CA ASN A 120 3.64 -12.19 5.07
C ASN A 120 2.71 -11.33 5.94
N ARG A 121 1.78 -11.99 6.64
CA ARG A 121 0.79 -11.37 7.53
C ARG A 121 1.42 -10.48 8.60
N GLN A 122 2.54 -10.91 9.17
CA GLN A 122 3.21 -10.16 10.23
C GLN A 122 3.81 -8.84 9.72
N LEU A 123 4.16 -8.78 8.43
CA LEU A 123 4.76 -7.60 7.84
C LEU A 123 3.74 -6.48 7.61
N LEU A 124 2.43 -6.75 7.63
CA LEU A 124 1.39 -5.74 7.49
C LEU A 124 1.47 -4.68 8.61
N LYS A 125 1.85 -5.08 9.83
CA LYS A 125 1.93 -4.17 10.99
C LYS A 125 3.04 -3.13 10.93
N ILE A 126 3.94 -3.18 9.94
CA ILE A 126 4.91 -2.09 9.77
C ILE A 126 4.22 -0.77 9.38
N GLU A 127 2.98 -0.86 8.86
CA GLU A 127 2.10 0.30 8.60
C GLU A 127 1.39 0.81 9.88
N GLU A 128 1.54 0.13 11.03
CA GLU A 128 1.02 0.56 12.32
C GLU A 128 1.78 1.79 12.85
N ARG A 129 1.03 2.87 13.10
CA ARG A 129 1.59 4.11 13.63
C ARG A 129 1.72 4.00 15.15
N GLY A 130 2.94 4.13 15.66
CA GLY A 130 3.23 4.08 17.11
C GLY A 130 3.98 2.81 17.56
N ARG A 131 4.09 1.79 16.69
CA ARG A 131 4.96 0.64 16.94
C ARG A 131 6.43 1.06 16.79
N ALA A 132 7.31 0.50 17.62
CA ALA A 132 8.76 0.70 17.50
C ALA A 132 9.31 0.16 16.16
N GLU A 133 8.93 -1.05 15.80
CA GLU A 133 9.35 -1.73 14.56
C GLU A 133 8.42 -1.38 13.38
N ASN A 134 8.18 -0.10 13.16
CA ASN A 134 7.38 0.40 12.05
C ASN A 134 8.23 0.57 10.77
N GLN A 135 7.63 1.10 9.70
CA GLN A 135 8.32 1.35 8.45
C GLN A 135 9.64 2.16 8.56
N TYR A 136 9.73 3.17 9.43
CA TYR A 136 10.96 3.95 9.60
C TYR A 136 12.07 3.12 10.22
N TYR A 137 11.73 2.24 11.16
CA TYR A 137 12.68 1.27 11.71
C TYR A 137 13.24 0.36 10.62
N LEU A 138 12.40 -0.15 9.70
CA LEU A 138 12.89 -0.94 8.57
C LEU A 138 13.77 -0.10 7.63
N LEU A 139 13.40 1.15 7.32
CA LEU A 139 14.20 2.03 6.46
C LEU A 139 15.58 2.30 7.07
N GLU A 140 15.63 2.60 8.36
CA GLU A 140 16.86 2.80 9.12
C GLU A 140 17.74 1.55 9.10
N LYS A 141 17.18 0.38 9.45
CA LYS A 141 17.92 -0.90 9.45
C LYS A 141 18.37 -1.33 8.06
N SER A 142 17.63 -0.95 7.02
CA SER A 142 17.99 -1.22 5.62
C SER A 142 19.04 -0.26 5.07
N GLY A 143 19.41 0.80 5.80
CA GLY A 143 20.24 1.88 5.27
C GLY A 143 19.60 2.57 4.05
N ILE A 144 18.26 2.61 4.00
CA ILE A 144 17.50 3.30 2.96
C ILE A 144 17.25 4.73 3.41
N LYS A 145 17.60 5.69 2.56
CA LYS A 145 17.42 7.11 2.87
C LYS A 145 15.93 7.47 2.92
N TYR A 146 15.54 8.16 3.99
CA TYR A 146 14.21 8.74 4.19
C TYR A 146 14.35 10.18 4.69
N PRO A 147 13.27 10.99 4.69
CA PRO A 147 13.34 12.37 5.16
C PRO A 147 13.87 12.48 6.58
N LYS A 148 14.82 13.40 6.83
CA LYS A 148 15.28 13.71 8.19
C LYS A 148 14.09 14.01 9.11
N GLN A 149 14.00 13.29 10.22
CA GLN A 149 12.97 13.51 11.23
C GLN A 149 13.47 14.37 12.38
N PHE A 150 12.60 15.20 12.93
CA PHE A 150 12.86 16.05 14.09
C PHE A 150 11.99 15.60 15.26
N LYS A 151 12.61 15.24 16.38
CA LYS A 151 11.89 14.84 17.60
C LYS A 151 11.39 16.05 18.39
N ASP A 152 12.17 17.13 18.41
CA ASP A 152 11.80 18.41 19.01
C ASP A 152 11.54 19.45 17.91
N PRO A 153 10.34 20.06 17.83
CA PRO A 153 10.08 21.15 16.88
C PRO A 153 11.03 22.35 17.05
N LYS A 154 11.72 22.51 18.19
CA LYS A 154 12.75 23.55 18.39
C LYS A 154 14.00 23.32 17.54
N GLU A 155 14.24 22.10 17.09
CA GLU A 155 15.39 21.74 16.25
C GLU A 155 15.14 21.98 14.75
N ILE A 156 13.94 22.45 14.36
CA ILE A 156 13.62 22.75 12.96
C ILE A 156 14.57 23.82 12.43
N ASP A 157 15.41 23.42 11.48
CA ASP A 157 16.46 24.22 10.83
C ASP A 157 16.22 24.41 9.32
N ARG A 158 15.08 23.94 8.80
CA ARG A 158 14.73 23.92 7.37
C ARG A 158 13.21 23.82 7.17
N LEU A 159 12.77 23.88 5.91
CA LEU A 159 11.38 23.60 5.57
C LEU A 159 11.03 22.15 5.91
N CYS A 160 10.03 21.98 6.77
CA CYS A 160 9.53 20.70 7.23
C CYS A 160 8.05 20.52 6.89
N LEU A 161 7.66 19.28 6.59
CA LEU A 161 6.29 18.81 6.54
C LEU A 161 5.91 18.20 7.89
N ILE A 162 4.91 18.77 8.54
CA ILE A 162 4.35 18.24 9.78
C ILE A 162 3.11 17.44 9.43
N LYS A 163 3.11 16.17 9.84
CA LYS A 163 2.04 15.21 9.61
C LYS A 163 1.32 14.94 10.93
N VAL A 164 0.06 15.35 11.04
CA VAL A 164 -0.77 15.16 12.25
C VAL A 164 -2.03 14.39 11.90
N GLN A 165 -2.49 13.49 12.76
CA GLN A 165 -3.77 12.81 12.54
C GLN A 165 -4.94 13.80 12.68
N GLU A 166 -5.91 13.74 11.76
CA GLU A 166 -7.09 14.61 11.84
C GLU A 166 -8.06 14.16 12.95
N LYS A 167 -8.74 15.11 13.58
CA LYS A 167 -9.74 14.82 14.63
C LYS A 167 -10.98 14.09 14.09
N LYS A 168 -11.52 14.56 12.95
CA LYS A 168 -12.80 14.05 12.39
C LYS A 168 -12.61 12.87 11.46
N ARG A 169 -11.49 12.82 10.75
CA ARG A 169 -11.16 11.80 9.76
C ARG A 169 -9.96 11.01 10.26
N VAL A 170 -10.20 10.01 11.10
CA VAL A 170 -9.16 9.22 11.77
C VAL A 170 -8.18 8.56 10.77
N PHE A 171 -8.64 8.28 9.54
CA PHE A 171 -7.82 7.73 8.46
C PHE A 171 -6.94 8.77 7.72
N GLU A 172 -7.28 10.05 7.81
CA GLU A 172 -6.61 11.14 7.09
C GLU A 172 -5.58 11.86 7.97
N ARG A 173 -4.68 12.59 7.31
CA ARG A 173 -3.69 13.44 7.97
C ARG A 173 -3.89 14.90 7.59
N ALA A 174 -3.82 15.76 8.61
CA ALA A 174 -3.59 17.17 8.42
C ALA A 174 -2.10 17.38 8.13
N PHE A 175 -1.82 18.20 7.13
CA PHE A 175 -0.47 18.57 6.74
C PHE A 175 -0.29 20.08 6.89
N PHE A 176 0.85 20.49 7.40
CA PHE A 176 1.29 21.87 7.32
C PHE A 176 2.80 21.98 7.24
N LEU A 177 3.25 23.16 6.81
CA LEU A 177 4.65 23.46 6.66
C LEU A 177 5.12 24.37 7.79
N ALA A 178 6.33 24.12 8.26
CA ALA A 178 7.06 25.05 9.11
C ALA A 178 8.53 25.10 8.71
N GLU A 179 9.12 26.29 8.69
CA GLU A 179 10.55 26.50 8.38
C GLU A 179 11.42 26.72 9.62
N ASN A 180 10.80 26.95 10.78
CA ASN A 180 11.44 27.13 12.08
C ASN A 180 10.40 26.94 13.22
N TYR A 181 10.86 26.95 14.48
CA TYR A 181 10.00 26.79 15.65
C TYR A 181 8.90 27.84 15.79
N SER A 182 9.18 29.11 15.45
CA SER A 182 8.19 30.19 15.54
C SER A 182 7.04 29.97 14.55
N ASN A 183 7.36 29.61 13.30
CA ASN A 183 6.36 29.27 12.30
C ASN A 183 5.56 28.02 12.69
N TYR A 184 6.22 27.00 13.25
CA TYR A 184 5.56 25.81 13.79
C TYR A 184 4.50 26.17 14.85
N GLN A 185 4.88 26.96 15.85
CA GLN A 185 3.97 27.35 16.94
C GLN A 185 2.75 28.10 16.39
N LYS A 186 2.96 29.06 15.49
CA LYS A 186 1.87 29.81 14.86
C LYS A 186 0.87 28.89 14.14
N GLN A 187 1.38 27.93 13.37
CA GLN A 187 0.54 26.98 12.63
C GLN A 187 -0.24 26.05 13.58
N VAL A 188 0.41 25.58 14.66
CA VAL A 188 -0.22 24.76 15.69
C VAL A 188 -1.36 25.52 16.36
N ASP A 189 -1.11 26.75 16.81
CA ASP A 189 -2.11 27.57 17.51
C ASP A 189 -3.33 27.84 16.62
N GLU A 190 -3.12 28.19 15.35
CA GLU A 190 -4.19 28.41 14.38
C GLU A 190 -5.02 27.14 14.15
N LYS A 191 -4.37 25.98 14.00
CA LYS A 191 -5.04 24.71 13.70
C LYS A 191 -5.74 24.08 14.89
N LEU A 192 -5.20 24.25 16.11
CA LEU A 192 -5.88 23.87 17.35
C LEU A 192 -7.16 24.71 17.53
N LYS A 193 -7.09 26.02 17.31
CA LYS A 193 -8.27 26.92 17.35
C LYS A 193 -9.33 26.53 16.32
N GLN A 194 -8.91 26.12 15.12
CA GLN A 194 -9.80 25.62 14.07
C GLN A 194 -10.32 24.19 14.31
N GLY A 195 -9.81 23.49 15.34
CA GLY A 195 -10.20 22.12 15.67
C GLY A 195 -9.81 21.08 14.62
N VAL A 196 -8.71 21.33 13.87
CA VAL A 196 -8.19 20.40 12.85
C VAL A 196 -7.68 19.11 13.50
N PHE A 197 -6.96 19.25 14.61
CA PHE A 197 -6.43 18.17 15.44
C PHE A 197 -6.48 18.57 16.93
N THR A 198 -6.24 17.62 17.83
CA THR A 198 -6.12 17.84 19.29
C THR A 198 -4.66 17.88 19.73
N GLU A 199 -4.40 18.33 20.96
CA GLU A 199 -3.05 18.25 21.56
C GLU A 199 -2.53 16.81 21.65
N GLU A 200 -3.41 15.85 21.97
CA GLU A 200 -3.03 14.43 21.99
C GLU A 200 -2.62 13.92 20.61
N GLN A 201 -3.30 14.34 19.54
CA GLN A 201 -2.90 14.00 18.18
C GLN A 201 -1.59 14.69 17.77
N LEU A 202 -1.36 15.91 18.26
CA LEU A 202 -0.13 16.65 18.01
C LEU A 202 1.09 15.97 18.66
N LYS A 203 0.94 15.33 19.83
CA LYS A 203 2.02 14.56 20.48
C LYS A 203 2.51 13.37 19.62
N GLN A 204 1.67 12.90 18.70
CA GLN A 204 1.98 11.83 17.75
C GLN A 204 2.40 12.36 16.38
N ALA A 205 2.60 13.68 16.25
CA ALA A 205 2.98 14.29 14.98
C ALA A 205 4.36 13.83 14.54
N VAL A 206 4.51 13.63 13.24
CA VAL A 206 5.81 13.38 12.61
C VAL A 206 6.25 14.66 11.93
N ILE A 207 7.43 15.16 12.32
CA ILE A 207 8.06 16.34 11.73
C ILE A 207 9.19 15.84 10.84
N GLU A 208 9.07 16.08 9.53
CA GLU A 208 10.03 15.61 8.54
C GLU A 208 10.51 16.75 7.66
N GLU A 209 11.75 16.70 7.20
CA GLU A 209 12.20 17.63 6.17
C GLU A 209 11.30 17.53 4.92
N PHE A 210 10.98 18.68 4.33
CA PHE A 210 10.23 18.72 3.10
C PHE A 210 11.17 18.41 1.92
N VAL A 211 11.05 17.21 1.38
CA VAL A 211 11.88 16.77 0.26
C VAL A 211 11.33 17.35 -1.05
N VAL A 212 12.13 18.19 -1.71
CA VAL A 212 11.80 18.80 -3.00
C VAL A 212 12.25 17.87 -4.14
N GLY A 213 11.30 17.32 -4.89
CA GLY A 213 11.57 16.44 -6.03
C GLY A 213 10.30 15.92 -6.68
N VAL A 214 10.45 15.00 -7.63
CA VAL A 214 9.31 14.34 -8.30
C VAL A 214 8.93 13.06 -7.57
N GLN A 215 7.63 12.85 -7.35
CA GLN A 215 7.15 11.64 -6.66
C GLN A 215 7.16 10.45 -7.62
N VAL A 216 7.66 9.30 -7.13
CA VAL A 216 7.60 8.02 -7.83
C VAL A 216 7.45 6.90 -6.81
N ASN A 217 6.49 6.03 -7.03
CA ASN A 217 6.35 4.76 -6.32
C ASN A 217 7.00 3.66 -7.17
N PHE A 218 7.99 2.98 -6.60
CA PHE A 218 8.58 1.78 -7.21
C PHE A 218 7.82 0.56 -6.70
N ASN A 219 7.02 -0.07 -7.58
CA ASN A 219 6.19 -1.22 -7.23
C ASN A 219 6.92 -2.50 -7.60
N PHE A 220 7.50 -3.12 -6.57
CA PHE A 220 8.27 -4.34 -6.67
C PHE A 220 7.43 -5.59 -6.40
N PHE A 221 7.97 -6.73 -6.79
CA PHE A 221 7.50 -8.04 -6.40
C PHE A 221 8.70 -8.92 -6.03
N TYR A 222 8.67 -9.51 -4.84
CA TYR A 222 9.67 -10.47 -4.43
C TYR A 222 9.10 -11.90 -4.46
N SER A 223 9.65 -12.74 -5.32
CA SER A 223 9.28 -14.14 -5.42
C SER A 223 10.15 -14.98 -4.48
N LEU A 224 9.53 -15.59 -3.48
CA LEU A 224 10.20 -16.60 -2.63
C LEU A 224 10.47 -17.90 -3.40
N ILE A 225 9.71 -18.16 -4.45
CA ILE A 225 9.86 -19.37 -5.26
C ILE A 225 11.11 -19.32 -6.12
N SER A 226 11.34 -18.18 -6.78
CA SER A 226 12.50 -17.96 -7.66
C SER A 226 13.64 -17.19 -7.01
N ASN A 227 13.46 -16.75 -5.76
CA ASN A 227 14.40 -15.89 -5.02
C ASN A 227 14.82 -14.64 -5.82
N ARG A 228 13.82 -13.96 -6.42
CA ARG A 228 14.03 -12.85 -7.35
C ARG A 228 13.22 -11.62 -6.96
N LEU A 229 13.87 -10.46 -7.04
CA LEU A 229 13.22 -9.16 -7.02
C LEU A 229 12.89 -8.68 -8.44
N GLU A 230 11.68 -8.19 -8.63
CA GLU A 230 11.19 -7.67 -9.92
C GLU A 230 10.60 -6.28 -9.72
N LEU A 231 10.93 -5.33 -10.61
CA LEU A 231 10.18 -4.07 -10.71
C LEU A 231 9.00 -4.28 -11.68
N LEU A 232 7.78 -4.34 -11.16
CA LEU A 232 6.58 -4.53 -12.00
C LEU A 232 6.18 -3.23 -12.70
N GLY A 233 6.34 -2.10 -12.02
CA GLY A 233 6.10 -0.80 -12.61
C GLY A 233 6.19 0.37 -11.65
N THR A 234 6.04 1.57 -12.21
CA THR A 234 6.12 2.83 -11.44
C THR A 234 4.90 3.71 -11.65
N ASP A 235 4.51 4.44 -10.61
CA ASP A 235 3.40 5.37 -10.66
C ASP A 235 3.63 6.53 -9.69
N MET A 236 2.76 7.54 -9.72
CA MET A 236 2.68 8.57 -8.68
C MET A 236 1.23 8.79 -8.28
N ARG A 237 1.01 9.31 -7.06
CA ARG A 237 -0.34 9.64 -6.57
C ARG A 237 -0.89 10.85 -7.33
N ARG A 238 -2.15 10.76 -7.77
CA ARG A 238 -2.99 11.90 -8.16
C ARG A 238 -3.73 12.39 -6.93
N GLN A 239 -3.61 13.66 -6.58
CA GLN A 239 -4.03 14.19 -5.28
C GLN A 239 -4.97 15.40 -5.40
N THR A 240 -6.04 15.38 -4.62
CA THR A 240 -7.00 16.47 -4.49
C THR A 240 -6.90 17.10 -3.10
N ASN A 241 -6.96 18.43 -2.95
CA ASN A 241 -7.16 19.47 -3.97
C ASN A 241 -5.83 20.12 -4.44
N ILE A 242 -4.68 19.70 -3.91
CA ILE A 242 -3.38 20.34 -4.16
C ILE A 242 -3.08 20.48 -5.66
N GLU A 243 -3.29 19.44 -6.47
CA GLU A 243 -3.00 19.52 -7.90
C GLU A 243 -3.97 20.42 -8.68
N GLY A 244 -5.15 20.70 -8.11
CA GLY A 244 -6.07 21.71 -8.63
C GLY A 244 -5.61 23.12 -8.26
N LEU A 245 -5.17 23.32 -7.01
CA LEU A 245 -4.62 24.59 -6.54
C LEU A 245 -3.36 25.01 -7.31
N LEU A 246 -2.49 24.06 -7.64
CA LEU A 246 -1.29 24.30 -8.45
C LEU A 246 -1.59 24.74 -9.90
N ARG A 247 -2.81 24.54 -10.40
CA ARG A 247 -3.25 25.00 -11.72
C ARG A 247 -3.83 26.41 -11.72
N ILE A 248 -4.05 26.99 -10.54
CA ILE A 248 -4.51 28.37 -10.41
C ILE A 248 -3.33 29.30 -10.72
N PRO A 249 -3.51 30.38 -11.51
CA PRO A 249 -2.44 31.35 -11.75
C PRO A 249 -1.86 31.90 -10.44
N SER A 250 -0.55 32.10 -10.40
CA SER A 250 0.18 32.52 -9.16
C SER A 250 -0.39 33.78 -8.52
N SER A 251 -0.90 34.73 -9.32
CA SER A 251 -1.54 35.96 -8.86
C SER A 251 -2.76 35.73 -7.96
N TYR A 252 -3.44 34.58 -8.07
CA TYR A 252 -4.62 34.23 -7.27
C TYR A 252 -4.31 33.23 -6.15
N GLN A 253 -3.19 32.50 -6.21
CA GLN A 253 -2.90 31.42 -5.26
C GLN A 253 -2.84 31.91 -3.81
N SER A 254 -2.24 33.07 -3.56
CA SER A 254 -2.11 33.66 -2.22
C SER A 254 -3.45 34.06 -1.58
N GLU A 255 -4.45 34.41 -2.39
CA GLU A 255 -5.79 34.72 -1.88
C GLU A 255 -6.62 33.47 -1.67
N ILE A 256 -6.52 32.51 -2.60
CA ILE A 256 -7.24 31.24 -2.52
C ILE A 256 -6.74 30.39 -1.36
N SER A 257 -5.44 30.37 -1.08
CA SER A 257 -4.87 29.62 0.05
C SER A 257 -5.39 30.07 1.41
N LYS A 258 -5.93 31.30 1.52
CA LYS A 258 -6.61 31.80 2.73
C LYS A 258 -8.05 31.30 2.86
N LYS A 259 -8.67 30.86 1.77
CA LYS A 259 -10.09 30.44 1.70
C LYS A 259 -10.24 28.93 1.63
N ILE A 260 -9.27 28.24 1.03
CA ILE A 260 -9.31 26.80 0.78
C ILE A 260 -8.08 26.16 1.42
N ASN A 261 -8.34 25.25 2.36
CA ASN A 261 -7.28 24.45 2.96
C ASN A 261 -6.69 23.48 1.92
N ILE A 262 -5.37 23.40 1.88
CA ILE A 262 -4.62 22.44 1.07
C ILE A 262 -4.87 21.03 1.60
N LYS A 263 -5.20 20.11 0.70
CA LYS A 263 -5.33 18.68 0.98
C LYS A 263 -4.48 17.87 0.00
N TYR A 264 -4.02 16.73 0.48
CA TYR A 264 -3.22 15.75 -0.25
C TYR A 264 -3.98 14.42 -0.41
N GLU A 265 -5.31 14.47 -0.37
CA GLU A 265 -6.20 13.31 -0.44
C GLU A 265 -5.99 12.60 -1.78
N GLU A 266 -5.87 11.28 -1.75
CA GLU A 266 -5.68 10.50 -2.98
C GLU A 266 -6.96 10.48 -3.81
N ALA A 267 -6.83 10.83 -5.08
CA ALA A 267 -7.92 10.79 -6.07
C ALA A 267 -7.67 9.76 -7.18
N GLY A 268 -6.46 9.19 -7.26
CA GLY A 268 -6.09 8.19 -8.25
C GLY A 268 -4.57 8.09 -8.41
N HIS A 269 -4.13 7.60 -9.56
CA HIS A 269 -2.71 7.40 -9.88
C HIS A 269 -2.39 7.84 -11.30
N ILE A 270 -1.13 8.23 -11.53
CA ILE A 270 -0.57 8.51 -12.85
C ILE A 270 0.58 7.53 -13.07
N ALA A 271 0.53 6.76 -14.16
CA ALA A 271 1.66 5.95 -14.58
C ALA A 271 2.81 6.88 -15.02
N VAL A 272 4.00 6.68 -14.46
CA VAL A 272 5.19 7.47 -14.77
C VAL A 272 6.35 6.53 -15.03
N THR A 273 7.27 6.89 -15.91
CA THR A 273 8.55 6.21 -16.06
C THR A 273 9.63 6.96 -15.30
N VAL A 274 10.75 6.29 -15.03
CA VAL A 274 11.97 6.95 -14.54
C VAL A 274 13.06 6.87 -15.61
N LEU A 275 14.10 7.69 -15.46
CA LEU A 275 15.30 7.52 -16.25
C LEU A 275 15.90 6.14 -15.95
N GLU A 276 16.34 5.44 -16.99
CA GLU A 276 16.90 4.08 -16.86
C GLU A 276 18.10 4.04 -15.90
N SER A 277 18.91 5.11 -15.88
CA SER A 277 20.03 5.28 -14.94
C SER A 277 19.62 5.33 -13.46
N MET A 278 18.33 5.43 -13.14
CA MET A 278 17.82 5.38 -11.77
C MET A 278 17.44 3.95 -11.35
N LEU A 279 17.34 3.01 -12.28
CA LEU A 279 16.84 1.66 -11.99
C LEU A 279 17.79 0.85 -11.13
N GLU A 280 19.10 0.91 -11.39
CA GLU A 280 20.10 0.21 -10.58
C GLU A 280 19.98 0.59 -9.10
N LYS A 281 19.85 1.89 -8.83
CA LYS A 281 19.62 2.39 -7.48
C LYS A 281 18.27 1.95 -6.91
N ALA A 282 17.20 1.94 -7.69
CA ALA A 282 15.90 1.47 -7.23
C ALA A 282 15.95 -0.03 -6.84
N PHE A 283 16.61 -0.86 -7.64
CA PHE A 283 16.82 -2.28 -7.33
C PHE A 283 17.68 -2.46 -6.08
N GLU A 284 18.78 -1.73 -5.92
CA GLU A 284 19.60 -1.76 -4.71
C GLU A 284 18.78 -1.47 -3.44
N LEU A 285 17.90 -0.46 -3.49
CA LEU A 285 16.99 -0.16 -2.38
C LEU A 285 15.99 -1.28 -2.13
N GLY A 286 15.42 -1.87 -3.19
CA GLY A 286 14.52 -3.01 -3.08
C GLY A 286 15.18 -4.24 -2.47
N GLU A 287 16.41 -4.56 -2.87
CA GLU A 287 17.19 -5.69 -2.34
C GLU A 287 17.54 -5.49 -0.86
N ARG A 288 17.94 -4.28 -0.48
CA ARG A 288 18.18 -3.93 0.94
C ARG A 288 16.93 -4.10 1.79
N PHE A 289 15.77 -3.65 1.28
CA PHE A 289 14.49 -3.83 1.96
C PHE A 289 14.14 -5.32 2.11
N VAL A 290 14.25 -6.10 1.03
CA VAL A 290 14.01 -7.55 1.05
C VAL A 290 14.87 -8.22 2.11
N LYS A 291 16.19 -8.00 2.06
CA LYS A 291 17.14 -8.59 3.01
C LYS A 291 16.80 -8.24 4.46
N THR A 292 16.58 -6.96 4.74
CA THR A 292 16.26 -6.49 6.11
C THR A 292 14.92 -7.05 6.58
N SER A 293 13.93 -7.15 5.70
CA SER A 293 12.64 -7.77 6.05
C SER A 293 12.80 -9.25 6.39
N GLN A 294 13.68 -9.99 5.71
CA GLN A 294 13.96 -11.41 6.00
C GLN A 294 14.62 -11.59 7.37
N GLU A 295 15.54 -10.69 7.72
CA GLU A 295 16.23 -10.70 9.02
C GLU A 295 15.31 -10.36 10.19
N LEU A 296 14.42 -9.37 10.02
CA LEU A 296 13.57 -8.86 11.10
C LEU A 296 12.18 -9.52 11.18
N PHE A 297 11.65 -9.99 10.06
CA PHE A 297 10.27 -10.49 9.92
C PHE A 297 10.23 -11.75 9.04
N ALA A 298 10.91 -12.82 9.46
CA ALA A 298 10.97 -14.07 8.69
C ALA A 298 9.58 -14.55 8.22
N PRO A 299 9.42 -14.99 6.95
CA PRO A 299 10.46 -15.19 5.92
C PRO A 299 10.78 -13.94 5.09
N GLY A 300 10.39 -12.75 5.57
CA GLY A 300 10.55 -11.47 4.88
C GLY A 300 9.32 -11.07 4.07
N ILE A 301 9.48 -10.06 3.22
CA ILE A 301 8.46 -9.66 2.26
C ILE A 301 8.20 -10.80 1.27
N ILE A 302 6.92 -11.05 0.96
CA ILE A 302 6.48 -12.07 0.02
C ILE A 302 5.53 -11.42 -0.97
N GLY A 303 5.87 -11.49 -2.25
CA GLY A 303 5.08 -10.90 -3.31
C GLY A 303 5.20 -9.37 -3.38
N PRO A 304 4.09 -8.63 -3.58
CA PRO A 304 4.15 -7.23 -3.92
C PRO A 304 4.52 -6.33 -2.74
N PHE A 305 5.36 -5.34 -3.01
CA PHE A 305 5.59 -4.22 -2.11
C PHE A 305 5.93 -2.95 -2.91
N ALA A 306 5.76 -1.78 -2.31
CA ALA A 306 6.11 -0.51 -2.93
C ALA A 306 7.04 0.31 -2.05
N LEU A 307 8.09 0.86 -2.66
CA LEU A 307 8.89 1.94 -2.09
C LEU A 307 8.37 3.26 -2.65
N GLN A 308 7.62 4.00 -1.84
CA GLN A 308 7.07 5.28 -2.25
C GLN A 308 8.11 6.36 -1.99
N SER A 309 8.47 7.10 -3.03
CA SER A 309 9.70 7.88 -3.00
C SER A 309 9.58 9.22 -3.69
N ILE A 310 10.58 10.07 -3.44
CA ILE A 310 10.81 11.32 -4.12
C ILE A 310 12.19 11.27 -4.75
N ILE A 311 12.27 11.55 -6.05
CA ILE A 311 13.53 11.69 -6.76
C ILE A 311 13.96 13.16 -6.68
N THR A 312 15.07 13.42 -5.99
CA THR A 312 15.63 14.76 -5.83
C THR A 312 16.58 15.10 -6.98
N ALA A 313 16.72 16.39 -7.28
CA ALA A 313 17.72 16.87 -8.23
C ALA A 313 19.13 16.86 -7.61
N GLY A 314 20.16 16.89 -8.46
CA GLY A 314 21.54 17.22 -8.02
C GLY A 314 21.72 18.73 -7.83
N PRO A 315 22.94 19.20 -7.47
CA PRO A 315 24.20 18.45 -7.34
C PRO A 315 24.32 17.60 -6.04
N PRO A 316 25.19 16.57 -6.01
CA PRO A 316 26.07 16.13 -7.11
C PRO A 316 25.36 15.18 -8.11
N LYS A 317 24.32 14.45 -7.69
CA LYS A 317 23.52 13.57 -8.57
C LYS A 317 22.09 13.44 -8.06
N LYS A 318 21.19 12.92 -8.91
CA LYS A 318 19.84 12.57 -8.50
C LYS A 318 19.89 11.50 -7.40
N ASP A 319 18.94 11.59 -6.47
CA ASP A 319 18.84 10.66 -5.34
C ASP A 319 17.39 10.17 -5.21
N ILE A 320 17.19 9.03 -4.54
CA ILE A 320 15.87 8.47 -4.24
C ILE A 320 15.72 8.53 -2.72
N VAL A 321 14.72 9.27 -2.25
CA VAL A 321 14.37 9.36 -0.83
C VAL A 321 13.03 8.65 -0.63
N VAL A 322 13.02 7.57 0.14
CA VAL A 322 11.79 6.79 0.42
C VAL A 322 11.02 7.46 1.55
N ILE A 323 9.74 7.74 1.32
CA ILE A 323 8.87 8.48 2.23
C ILE A 323 7.76 7.62 2.87
N ASP A 324 7.48 6.45 2.28
CA ASP A 324 6.49 5.50 2.77
C ASP A 324 6.80 4.10 2.19
N ILE A 325 6.40 3.05 2.89
CA ILE A 325 6.49 1.65 2.44
C ILE A 325 5.09 1.03 2.43
N SER A 326 4.79 0.24 1.39
CA SER A 326 3.63 -0.64 1.36
C SER A 326 4.07 -2.09 1.20
N PRO A 327 3.86 -2.98 2.19
CA PRO A 327 4.31 -4.38 2.16
C PRO A 327 3.27 -5.35 1.57
N ARG A 328 2.38 -4.88 0.68
CA ARG A 328 1.26 -5.65 0.13
C ARG A 328 0.83 -5.10 -1.22
N MET A 329 -0.30 -5.58 -1.76
CA MET A 329 -0.85 -5.06 -3.02
C MET A 329 -0.91 -3.53 -3.02
N PRO A 330 -0.39 -2.85 -4.06
CA PRO A 330 -0.49 -1.41 -4.23
C PRO A 330 -1.87 -1.00 -4.77
N GLY A 331 -2.22 0.28 -4.61
CA GLY A 331 -3.53 0.83 -5.01
C GLY A 331 -3.61 1.26 -6.46
N SER A 332 -2.52 1.14 -7.20
CA SER A 332 -2.37 1.71 -8.54
C SER A 332 -2.63 0.69 -9.64
N PRO A 333 -3.74 0.77 -10.39
CA PRO A 333 -3.95 -0.05 -11.57
C PRO A 333 -3.02 0.36 -12.74
N GLY A 334 -2.39 1.55 -12.68
CA GLY A 334 -1.53 2.09 -13.72
C GLY A 334 -0.16 1.41 -13.85
N ILE A 335 0.22 0.56 -12.90
CA ILE A 335 1.52 -0.13 -12.86
C ILE A 335 1.78 -0.91 -14.16
N SER A 336 0.79 -1.65 -14.63
CA SER A 336 0.89 -2.46 -15.86
C SER A 336 1.00 -1.62 -17.14
N SER A 337 0.76 -0.31 -17.06
CA SER A 337 0.89 0.62 -18.19
C SER A 337 2.32 1.14 -18.37
N THR A 338 3.24 0.78 -17.47
CA THR A 338 4.67 1.09 -17.59
C THR A 338 5.44 -0.11 -18.16
N PRO A 339 6.61 0.10 -18.78
CA PRO A 339 7.22 -0.93 -19.62
C PRO A 339 7.95 -2.03 -18.84
N TYR A 340 8.19 -1.89 -17.54
CA TYR A 340 9.08 -2.77 -16.78
C TYR A 340 8.63 -4.23 -16.73
N GLY A 341 7.34 -4.48 -16.43
CA GLY A 341 6.79 -5.84 -16.53
C GLY A 341 6.90 -6.43 -17.94
N ASN A 342 6.73 -5.58 -18.98
CA ASN A 342 6.85 -6.01 -20.37
C ASN A 342 8.29 -6.36 -20.77
N TYR A 343 9.30 -5.63 -20.29
CA TYR A 343 10.70 -5.94 -20.54
C TYR A 343 11.10 -7.32 -20.01
N LEU A 344 10.56 -7.73 -18.86
CA LEU A 344 10.87 -9.04 -18.27
C LEU A 344 10.03 -10.18 -18.85
N TYR A 345 8.75 -9.94 -19.15
CA TYR A 345 7.80 -11.00 -19.49
C TYR A 345 7.31 -11.01 -20.94
N GLY A 346 7.73 -10.05 -21.77
CA GLY A 346 7.26 -9.88 -23.15
C GLY A 346 5.79 -9.49 -23.27
N GLN A 347 5.15 -9.11 -22.16
CA GLN A 347 3.77 -8.61 -22.11
C GLN A 347 3.55 -7.71 -20.88
N PRO A 348 2.57 -6.80 -20.88
CA PRO A 348 2.16 -6.08 -19.69
C PRO A 348 1.75 -7.04 -18.55
N ILE A 349 2.31 -6.81 -17.36
CA ILE A 349 2.01 -7.57 -16.14
C ILE A 349 1.45 -6.61 -15.10
N SER A 350 0.22 -6.86 -14.66
CA SER A 350 -0.34 -6.22 -13.48
C SER A 350 0.08 -6.94 -12.21
N VAL A 351 -0.05 -6.28 -11.06
CA VAL A 351 0.36 -6.87 -9.79
C VAL A 351 -0.55 -8.05 -9.44
N GLY A 352 -1.86 -7.92 -9.67
CA GLY A 352 -2.80 -9.03 -9.50
C GLY A 352 -2.46 -10.24 -10.37
N LYS A 353 -2.05 -10.02 -11.63
CA LYS A 353 -1.60 -11.11 -12.52
C LYS A 353 -0.32 -11.76 -12.01
N ARG A 354 0.63 -10.96 -11.51
CA ARG A 354 1.89 -11.48 -10.96
C ARG A 354 1.68 -12.31 -9.69
N VAL A 355 0.75 -11.92 -8.82
CA VAL A 355 0.33 -12.72 -7.65
C VAL A 355 -0.24 -14.07 -8.12
N ALA A 356 -1.14 -14.06 -9.10
CA ALA A 356 -1.72 -15.30 -9.63
C ALA A 356 -0.68 -16.21 -10.31
N MET A 357 0.33 -15.63 -10.98
CA MET A 357 1.47 -16.38 -11.51
C MET A 357 2.26 -17.07 -10.39
N GLU A 358 2.55 -16.36 -9.29
CA GLU A 358 3.27 -16.92 -8.13
C GLU A 358 2.50 -18.08 -7.50
N ILE A 359 1.17 -17.93 -7.32
CA ILE A 359 0.31 -18.99 -6.79
C ILE A 359 0.39 -20.24 -7.68
N LYS A 360 0.25 -20.06 -9.01
CA LYS A 360 0.29 -21.17 -9.96
C LYS A 360 1.65 -21.88 -9.98
N GLU A 361 2.73 -21.11 -9.91
CA GLU A 361 4.10 -21.64 -9.87
C GLU A 361 4.38 -22.38 -8.55
N ALA A 362 3.97 -21.82 -7.42
CA ALA A 362 4.14 -22.44 -6.10
C ALA A 362 3.38 -23.77 -5.98
N ILE A 363 2.19 -23.89 -6.56
CA ILE A 363 1.44 -25.16 -6.65
C ILE A 363 2.20 -26.16 -7.52
N LYS A 364 2.65 -25.75 -8.72
CA LYS A 364 3.40 -26.62 -9.64
C LYS A 364 4.68 -27.19 -8.98
N LEU A 365 5.32 -26.41 -8.12
CA LEU A 365 6.57 -26.77 -7.44
C LEU A 365 6.37 -27.33 -6.02
N ASN A 366 5.14 -27.66 -5.61
CA ASN A 366 4.82 -28.14 -4.27
C ASN A 366 5.40 -27.27 -3.14
N SER A 367 5.42 -25.95 -3.35
CA SER A 367 5.98 -24.94 -2.43
C SER A 367 4.91 -23.91 -2.03
N PHE A 368 3.64 -24.30 -2.10
CA PHE A 368 2.50 -23.41 -1.92
C PHE A 368 2.40 -22.83 -0.50
N ASP A 369 2.80 -23.60 0.51
CA ASP A 369 2.86 -23.17 1.91
C ASP A 369 3.86 -22.02 2.14
N LYS A 370 4.90 -21.90 1.31
CA LYS A 370 5.95 -20.87 1.48
C LYS A 370 5.48 -19.45 1.18
N ILE A 371 4.45 -19.29 0.35
CA ILE A 371 3.95 -17.97 -0.07
C ILE A 371 2.73 -17.50 0.72
N LEU A 372 2.33 -18.29 1.73
CA LEU A 372 1.12 -18.08 2.52
C LEU A 372 1.46 -17.89 4.00
N SER A 373 0.63 -17.11 4.70
CA SER A 373 0.69 -16.89 6.14
C SER A 373 -0.66 -16.96 6.84
#